data_AF-A0A7H0HK49-F1
#
_entry.id   AF-A0A7H0HK49-F1
#
_cell.length_a   1.000
_cell.length_b   1.000
_cell.length_c   1.000
_cell.angle_alpha   90.00
_cell.angle_beta   90.00
_cell.angle_gamma   90.00
#
_symmetry.space_group_name_H-M   'P 1'
#
loop_
_entity.id
_entity.type
_entity.pdbx_description
1 polymer ?
#
loop_
_entity_poly.entity_id
_entity_poly.type
_entity_poly.pdbx_seq_one_letter_code
_entity_poly.pdbx_strand_id
1 'polypeptide(L)'
;MNDVVSTLSRWLVRALLVAVGLVFFLSLLAAAAVLAALWGLRALWARLTGRPVMPWRMRVDPRTGWSAVYRSSERWSAAPARESDAPSRRGGVLPGAAEVTDVQPREVRD
;
A
#
# COMPACT_ATOMS: atom_id res chain seq x y z
N MET A 1 14.38 -58.22 28.63
CA MET A 1 14.54 -56.95 29.41
C MET A 1 14.83 -55.76 28.49
N ASN A 2 15.74 -55.88 27.52
CA ASN A 2 16.04 -54.80 26.57
C ASN A 2 14.85 -54.36 25.70
N ASP A 3 13.94 -55.25 25.32
CA ASP A 3 12.78 -54.91 24.48
C ASP A 3 11.75 -54.03 25.18
N VAL A 4 11.62 -54.18 26.49
CA VAL A 4 10.76 -53.33 27.32
C VAL A 4 11.36 -51.92 27.40
N VAL A 5 12.69 -51.84 27.59
CA VAL A 5 13.42 -50.56 27.65
C VAL A 5 13.37 -49.83 26.30
N SER A 6 13.50 -50.54 25.18
CA SER A 6 13.45 -49.93 23.84
C SER A 6 12.03 -49.46 23.48
N THR A 7 11.01 -50.21 23.89
CA THR A 7 9.61 -49.81 23.67
C THR A 7 9.27 -48.60 24.53
N LEU A 8 9.67 -48.61 25.80
CA LEU A 8 9.44 -47.51 26.73
C LEU A 8 10.16 -46.23 26.29
N SER A 9 11.40 -46.32 25.82
CA SER A 9 12.16 -45.16 25.36
C SER A 9 11.56 -44.52 24.11
N ARG A 10 11.09 -45.31 23.15
CA ARG A 10 10.38 -44.80 21.95
C ARG A 10 9.10 -44.06 22.34
N TRP A 11 8.32 -44.61 23.26
CA TRP A 11 7.12 -43.95 23.77
C TRP A 11 7.44 -42.66 24.52
N LEU A 12 8.49 -42.67 25.35
CA LEU A 12 8.92 -41.49 26.10
C LEU A 12 9.37 -40.37 25.16
N VAL A 13 10.20 -40.68 24.16
CA VAL A 13 10.65 -39.72 23.15
C VAL A 13 9.44 -39.14 22.40
N ARG A 14 8.49 -39.98 21.99
CA ARG A 14 7.27 -39.53 21.31
C ARG A 14 6.40 -38.63 22.20
N ALA A 15 6.23 -39.00 23.47
CA ALA A 15 5.51 -38.18 24.44
C ALA A 15 6.20 -36.83 24.66
N LEU A 16 7.53 -36.81 24.75
CA LEU A 16 8.31 -35.58 24.85
C LEU A 16 8.12 -34.69 23.62
N LEU A 17 8.20 -35.26 22.41
CA LEU A 17 7.95 -34.54 21.15
C LEU A 17 6.55 -33.92 21.11
N VAL A 18 5.53 -34.66 21.54
CA VAL A 18 4.15 -34.16 21.65
C VAL A 18 4.06 -33.04 22.69
N ALA A 19 4.69 -33.19 23.86
CA ALA A 19 4.71 -32.16 24.88
C ALA A 19 5.37 -30.87 24.40
N VAL A 20 6.53 -30.98 23.73
CA VAL A 20 7.22 -29.82 23.13
C VAL A 20 6.35 -29.14 22.08
N GLY A 21 5.74 -29.91 21.19
CA GLY A 21 4.82 -29.39 20.18
C GLY A 21 3.61 -28.69 20.80
N LEU A 22 3.05 -29.26 21.87
CA LEU A 22 1.91 -28.70 22.59
C LEU A 22 2.28 -27.37 23.27
N VAL A 23 3.43 -27.31 23.94
CA VAL A 23 3.94 -26.07 24.56
C VAL A 23 4.14 -24.99 23.50
N PHE A 24 4.77 -25.34 22.36
CA PHE A 24 4.95 -24.40 21.25
C PHE A 24 3.61 -23.90 20.71
N PHE A 25 2.67 -24.82 20.45
CA PHE A 25 1.33 -24.46 19.97
C PHE A 25 0.59 -23.52 20.94
N LEU A 26 0.61 -23.83 22.24
CA LEU A 26 0.00 -22.98 23.26
C LEU A 26 0.68 -21.61 23.35
N SER A 27 2.00 -21.54 23.16
CA SER A 27 2.74 -20.28 23.11
C SER A 27 2.29 -19.42 21.92
N LEU A 28 2.19 -19.99 20.72
CA LEU A 28 1.67 -19.28 19.54
C LEU A 28 0.23 -18.84 19.73
N LEU A 29 -0.62 -19.71 20.29
CA LEU A 29 -2.02 -19.41 20.55
C LEU A 29 -2.15 -18.25 21.55
N ALA A 30 -1.35 -18.27 22.62
CA ALA A 30 -1.28 -17.18 23.59
C ALA A 30 -0.80 -15.88 22.95
N ALA A 31 0.25 -15.92 22.12
CA ALA A 31 0.75 -14.74 21.39
C ALA A 31 -0.32 -14.16 20.44
N ALA A 32 -1.03 -15.02 19.72
CA ALA A 32 -2.14 -14.61 18.85
C ALA A 32 -3.30 -14.00 19.66
N ALA A 33 -3.64 -14.58 20.82
CA ALA A 33 -4.65 -14.05 21.71
C ALA A 33 -4.26 -12.67 22.27
N VAL A 34 -3.00 -12.48 22.67
CA VAL A 34 -2.48 -11.18 23.12
C VAL A 34 -2.56 -10.15 21.99
N LEU A 35 -2.14 -10.53 20.78
CA LEU A 35 -2.24 -9.65 19.62
C LEU A 35 -3.70 -9.29 19.32
N ALA A 36 -4.60 -10.27 19.32
CA ALA A 36 -6.03 -10.07 19.13
C ALA A 36 -6.63 -9.17 20.23
N ALA A 37 -6.23 -9.32 21.48
CA ALA A 37 -6.65 -8.47 22.58
C ALA A 37 -6.13 -7.03 22.40
N LEU A 38 -4.88 -6.85 21.98
CA LEU A 38 -4.32 -5.53 21.71
C LEU A 38 -5.05 -4.84 20.56
N TRP A 39 -5.31 -5.56 19.46
CA TRP A 39 -6.08 -5.06 18.32
C TRP A 39 -7.54 -4.80 18.68
N GLY A 40 -8.16 -5.68 19.46
CA GLY A 40 -9.53 -5.55 19.95
C GLY A 40 -9.68 -4.35 20.86
N LEU A 41 -8.79 -4.19 21.85
CA LEU A 41 -8.74 -3.02 22.72
C LEU A 41 -8.53 -1.75 21.90
N ARG A 42 -7.63 -1.77 20.93
CA ARG A 42 -7.33 -0.66 20.03
C ARG A 42 -8.52 -0.29 19.12
N ALA A 43 -9.28 -1.27 18.66
CA ALA A 43 -10.52 -1.06 17.90
C ALA A 43 -11.65 -0.55 18.80
N LEU A 44 -11.75 -1.09 20.02
CA LEU A 44 -12.73 -0.69 21.02
C LEU A 44 -12.44 0.72 21.54
N TRP A 45 -11.18 1.12 21.68
CA TRP A 45 -10.76 2.47 22.02
C TRP A 45 -11.23 3.48 20.96
N ALA A 46 -11.10 3.15 19.67
CA ALA A 46 -11.64 4.00 18.62
C ALA A 46 -13.18 4.18 18.72
N ARG A 47 -13.89 3.16 19.21
CA ARG A 47 -15.34 3.21 19.42
C ARG A 47 -15.73 3.95 20.70
N LEU A 48 -15.00 3.74 21.80
CA LEU A 48 -15.28 4.34 23.11
C LEU A 48 -14.87 5.81 23.20
N THR A 49 -13.72 6.17 22.63
CA THR A 49 -13.17 7.53 22.76
C THR A 49 -13.55 8.43 21.60
N GLY A 50 -14.18 7.91 20.54
CA GLY A 50 -14.59 8.66 19.33
C GLY A 50 -13.43 9.29 18.53
N ARG A 51 -12.20 9.18 19.03
CA ARG A 51 -10.99 9.70 18.42
C ARG A 51 -10.34 8.59 17.62
N PRO A 52 -10.26 8.70 16.28
CA PRO A 52 -9.60 7.71 15.46
C PRO A 52 -8.11 7.76 15.81
N VAL A 53 -7.63 6.74 16.51
CA VAL A 53 -6.21 6.60 16.79
C VAL A 53 -5.48 6.51 15.44
N MET A 54 -4.41 7.31 15.33
CA MET A 54 -3.74 7.67 14.09
C MET A 54 -3.56 6.46 13.14
N PRO A 55 -4.09 6.51 11.91
CA PRO A 55 -3.89 5.45 10.94
C PRO A 55 -2.42 5.44 10.52
N TRP A 56 -1.69 4.39 10.90
CA TRP A 56 -0.31 4.14 10.43
C TRP A 56 -0.23 3.88 8.92
N ARG A 57 -1.37 3.61 8.27
CA ARG A 57 -1.47 3.67 6.82
C ARG A 57 -1.75 5.13 6.46
N MET A 58 -0.73 5.80 5.92
CA MET A 58 -0.91 7.00 5.11
C MET A 58 -2.13 6.77 4.23
N ARG A 59 -3.19 7.56 4.40
CA ARG A 59 -4.35 7.48 3.52
C ARG A 59 -3.89 7.98 2.15
N VAL A 60 -3.43 7.06 1.31
CA VAL A 60 -3.35 7.30 -0.12
C VAL A 60 -4.79 7.36 -0.58
N ASP A 61 -5.35 8.57 -0.59
CA ASP A 61 -6.64 8.79 -1.23
C ASP A 61 -6.43 8.51 -2.72
N PRO A 62 -7.10 7.48 -3.28
CA PRO A 62 -6.93 7.12 -4.69
C PRO A 62 -7.31 8.28 -5.62
N ARG A 63 -8.05 9.30 -5.15
CA ARG A 63 -8.38 10.50 -5.95
C ARG A 63 -7.27 11.54 -5.95
N THR A 64 -6.41 11.59 -4.93
CA THR A 64 -5.28 12.52 -4.87
C THR A 64 -4.04 11.96 -5.56
N GLY A 65 -3.87 10.62 -5.60
CA GLY A 65 -2.73 9.98 -6.27
C GLY A 65 -2.67 10.29 -7.77
N TRP A 66 -3.80 10.26 -8.48
CA TRP A 66 -3.86 10.53 -9.91
C TRP A 66 -3.76 12.02 -10.25
N SER A 67 -4.36 12.90 -9.43
CA SER A 67 -4.28 14.36 -9.66
C SER A 67 -2.88 14.92 -9.37
N ALA A 68 -2.14 14.35 -8.41
CA ALA A 68 -0.75 14.72 -8.16
C ALA A 68 0.16 14.39 -9.34
N VAL A 69 -0.04 13.23 -9.99
CA VAL A 69 0.73 12.82 -11.19
C VAL A 69 0.38 13.72 -12.38
N TYR A 70 -0.90 13.98 -12.63
CA TYR A 70 -1.34 14.85 -13.73
C TYR A 70 -0.76 16.27 -13.61
N ARG A 71 -0.75 16.83 -12.39
CA ARG A 71 -0.16 18.14 -12.12
C ARG A 71 1.37 18.13 -12.21
N SER A 72 2.02 16.99 -11.92
CA SER A 72 3.46 16.83 -12.06
C SER A 72 3.91 16.67 -13.52
N SER A 73 3.10 16.03 -14.38
CA SER A 73 3.36 15.96 -15.82
C SER A 73 3.20 17.32 -16.49
N GLU A 74 2.23 18.15 -16.07
CA GLU A 74 2.11 19.54 -16.53
C GLU A 74 3.37 20.36 -16.19
N ARG A 75 3.93 20.15 -14.99
CA ARG A 75 5.16 20.82 -14.55
C ARG A 75 6.42 20.34 -15.27
N TRP A 76 6.46 19.09 -15.73
CA TRP A 76 7.59 18.56 -16.52
C TRP A 76 7.49 18.92 -18.00
N SER A 77 6.27 19.08 -18.54
CA SER A 77 6.04 19.61 -19.88
C SER A 77 6.25 21.14 -19.98
N ALA A 78 6.26 21.84 -18.85
CA ALA A 78 6.70 23.23 -18.79
C ALA A 78 8.23 23.28 -18.73
N ALA A 79 8.87 23.30 -19.91
CA ALA A 79 10.29 23.63 -20.05
C ALA A 79 10.59 24.96 -19.32
N PRO A 80 11.79 25.14 -18.73
CA PRO A 80 12.11 26.33 -17.95
C PRO A 80 12.23 27.54 -18.88
N ALA A 81 11.18 28.33 -18.99
CA ALA A 81 11.27 29.68 -19.52
C ALA A 81 11.97 30.54 -18.46
N ARG A 82 13.13 31.07 -18.86
CA ARG A 82 13.92 32.02 -18.10
C ARG A 82 13.05 33.18 -17.61
N GLU A 83 13.33 33.57 -16.38
CA GLU A 83 13.07 34.86 -15.75
C GLU A 83 12.63 35.96 -16.72
N SER A 84 11.33 36.29 -16.67
CA SER A 84 10.81 37.57 -17.16
C SER A 84 9.49 37.86 -16.45
N ASP A 85 9.60 38.86 -15.58
CA ASP A 85 8.53 39.58 -14.92
C ASP A 85 7.51 40.11 -15.96
N ALA A 86 6.26 39.62 -15.93
CA ALA A 86 5.04 40.33 -16.35
C ALA A 86 3.79 39.42 -16.31
N PRO A 87 2.61 39.95 -15.90
CA PRO A 87 1.37 39.19 -15.93
C PRO A 87 0.71 39.20 -17.32
N SER A 88 -0.08 38.17 -17.58
CA SER A 88 -1.16 38.04 -18.58
C SER A 88 -0.81 37.69 -20.04
N ARG A 89 -1.35 36.56 -20.54
CA ARG A 89 -2.53 36.52 -21.44
C ARG A 89 -2.89 35.11 -21.92
N ARG A 90 -4.11 34.71 -21.53
CA ARG A 90 -5.15 34.02 -22.31
C ARG A 90 -4.79 33.72 -23.79
N GLY A 91 -4.68 32.43 -24.13
CA GLY A 91 -5.02 31.89 -25.46
C GLY A 91 -4.18 32.33 -26.66
N GLY A 92 -2.85 32.25 -26.58
CA GLY A 92 -1.96 32.46 -27.73
C GLY A 92 -1.69 31.16 -28.51
N VAL A 93 -1.81 31.21 -29.84
CA VAL A 93 -1.36 30.16 -30.76
C VAL A 93 0.13 29.89 -30.54
N LEU A 94 0.50 28.61 -30.43
CA LEU A 94 1.87 28.17 -30.20
C LEU A 94 2.77 28.58 -31.39
N PRO A 95 4.03 29.02 -31.14
CA PRO A 95 4.99 29.30 -32.20
C PRO A 95 5.17 28.06 -33.08
N GLY A 96 4.93 28.19 -34.39
CA GLY A 96 5.03 27.10 -35.38
C GLY A 96 3.71 26.49 -35.85
N ALA A 97 2.57 26.79 -35.20
CA ALA A 97 1.27 26.26 -35.64
C ALA A 97 0.76 26.89 -36.96
N ALA A 98 1.29 28.05 -37.34
CA ALA A 98 0.96 28.71 -38.62
C ALA A 98 1.78 28.19 -39.82
N GLU A 99 2.77 27.33 -39.59
CA GLU A 99 3.71 26.86 -40.62
C GLU A 99 3.31 25.49 -41.21
N VAL A 100 2.33 24.81 -40.62
CA VAL A 100 1.84 23.51 -41.09
C VAL A 100 0.92 23.71 -42.30
N THR A 101 1.51 23.77 -43.49
CA THR A 101 0.78 24.01 -44.76
C THR A 101 0.36 22.71 -45.47
N ASP A 102 0.85 21.54 -45.04
CA ASP A 102 0.78 20.32 -45.85
C ASP A 102 -0.31 19.31 -45.43
N VAL A 103 -1.45 19.77 -44.90
CA VAL A 103 -2.56 18.87 -44.56
C VAL A 103 -3.75 19.06 -45.51
N GLN A 104 -3.87 18.18 -46.49
CA GLN A 104 -5.07 18.04 -47.31
C GLN A 104 -6.11 17.19 -46.53
N PRO A 105 -7.32 17.69 -46.26
CA PRO A 105 -8.38 16.89 -45.65
C PRO A 105 -8.78 15.76 -46.61
N ARG A 106 -8.71 14.51 -46.13
CA ARG A 106 -9.14 13.33 -46.89
C ARG A 106 -10.67 13.26 -46.91
N GLU A 107 -11.27 13.34 -48.10
CA GLU A 107 -12.72 13.16 -48.25
C GLU A 107 -13.13 11.74 -47.81
N VAL A 108 -14.10 11.68 -46.90
CA VAL A 108 -14.74 10.45 -46.47
C VAL A 108 -15.82 10.15 -47.51
N ARG A 109 -15.67 9.03 -48.21
CA ARG A 109 -16.62 8.59 -49.23
C ARG A 109 -17.75 7.84 -48.51
N ASP A 110 -18.97 8.38 -48.61
CA ASP A 110 -20.20 7.74 -48.12
C ASP A 110 -20.50 6.43 -48.88
#